data_AF-A9FEL1-F1
#
_entry.id   AF-A9FEL1-F1
#
_cell.length_a   1.000
_cell.length_b   1.000
_cell.length_c   1.000
_cell.angle_alpha   90.00
_cell.angle_beta   90.00
_cell.angle_gamma   90.00
#
_symmetry.space_group_name_H-M   'P 1'
#
loop_
_entity.id
_entity.type
_entity.pdbx_description
1 polymer ?
#
loop_
_entity_poly.entity_id
_entity_poly.type
_entity_poly.pdbx_seq_one_letter_code
_entity_poly.pdbx_strand_id
1 'polypeptide(L)'
;MNPYAPPTASIEPHPEGVAQISPEQRLEIQKKLSRYSNLSLLCGVPGFLLQSVGRAMDNAAISLLGVALFITALVYYAKMRGRSGAWGIVGLVTCIGLALLYFLPKHCLNCAAKHSYRSKGCDRCGAPLGS
;
A
#
# COMPACT_ATOMS: atom_id res chain seq x y z
N MET A 1 15.33 -25.66 -21.53
CA MET A 1 14.29 -25.94 -20.52
C MET A 1 14.79 -25.45 -19.17
N ASN A 2 14.04 -24.60 -18.46
CA ASN A 2 14.45 -24.06 -17.16
C ASN A 2 14.01 -25.02 -16.04
N PRO A 3 14.95 -25.66 -15.31
CA PRO A 3 14.62 -26.67 -14.29
C PRO A 3 14.02 -26.10 -13.00
N TYR A 4 13.90 -24.78 -12.87
CA TYR A 4 13.38 -24.11 -11.67
C TYR A 4 11.99 -23.49 -11.86
N ALA A 5 11.27 -23.85 -12.93
CA ALA A 5 9.87 -23.42 -13.08
C ALA A 5 9.02 -24.10 -12.00
N PRO A 6 8.34 -23.34 -11.10
CA PRO A 6 7.52 -23.95 -10.06
C PRO A 6 6.40 -24.81 -10.67
N PRO A 7 6.18 -26.04 -10.18
CA PRO A 7 5.12 -26.90 -10.67
C PRO A 7 3.79 -26.26 -10.28
N THR A 8 2.89 -26.07 -11.24
CA THR A 8 1.52 -25.56 -11.05
C THR A 8 1.40 -24.10 -10.58
N ALA A 9 2.09 -23.16 -11.24
CA ALA A 9 1.45 -21.86 -11.39
C ALA A 9 0.26 -22.07 -12.33
N SER A 10 -0.94 -22.28 -11.78
CA SER A 10 -2.17 -22.24 -12.55
C SER A 10 -2.14 -20.94 -13.34
N ILE A 11 -1.97 -21.06 -14.66
CA ILE A 11 -2.17 -19.99 -15.61
C ILE A 11 -3.66 -19.70 -15.51
N GLU A 12 -4.04 -18.84 -14.56
CA GLU A 12 -5.38 -18.26 -14.57
C GLU A 12 -5.55 -17.71 -15.99
N PRO A 13 -6.63 -18.09 -16.69
CA PRO A 13 -6.84 -17.68 -18.06
C PRO A 13 -6.65 -16.16 -18.11
N HIS A 14 -5.71 -15.74 -18.95
CA HIS A 14 -5.48 -14.32 -19.21
C HIS A 14 -6.85 -13.75 -19.58
N PRO A 15 -7.38 -12.76 -18.84
CA PRO A 15 -8.57 -12.06 -19.30
C PRO A 15 -8.18 -11.38 -20.62
N GLU A 16 -8.57 -12.00 -21.73
CA GLU A 16 -8.44 -11.46 -23.07
C GLU A 16 -9.22 -10.14 -23.08
N GLY A 17 -8.49 -9.01 -23.07
CA GLY A 17 -9.11 -7.68 -23.08
C GLY A 17 -8.62 -6.69 -22.03
N VAL A 18 -7.59 -6.99 -21.23
CA VAL A 18 -6.96 -5.93 -20.41
C VAL A 18 -6.20 -4.99 -21.35
N ALA A 19 -6.87 -3.89 -21.72
CA ALA A 19 -6.29 -2.86 -22.57
C ALA A 19 -4.91 -2.47 -22.05
N GLN A 20 -3.90 -2.55 -22.93
CA GLN A 20 -2.57 -2.06 -22.59
C GLN A 20 -2.70 -0.58 -22.21
N ILE A 21 -2.14 -0.25 -21.05
CA ILE A 21 -2.27 1.09 -20.48
C ILE A 21 -1.49 2.07 -21.35
N SER A 22 -2.14 3.16 -21.75
CA SER A 22 -1.50 4.24 -22.50
C SER A 22 -0.37 4.87 -21.68
N PRO A 23 0.67 5.44 -22.31
CA PRO A 23 1.76 6.09 -21.58
C PRO A 23 1.26 7.21 -20.65
N GLU A 24 0.18 7.91 -21.03
CA GLU A 24 -0.45 8.96 -20.22
C GLU A 24 -1.09 8.40 -18.96
N GLN A 25 -1.82 7.28 -19.05
CA GLN A 25 -2.43 6.63 -17.90
C GLN A 25 -1.37 6.10 -16.92
N ARG A 26 -0.21 5.64 -17.41
CA ARG A 26 0.91 5.21 -16.55
C ARG A 26 1.41 6.37 -15.69
N LEU A 27 1.60 7.54 -16.30
CA LEU A 27 2.04 8.75 -15.59
C LEU A 27 1.00 9.19 -14.55
N GLU A 28 -0.29 9.11 -14.87
CA GLU A 28 -1.35 9.46 -13.92
C GLU A 28 -1.36 8.52 -12.69
N ILE A 29 -1.25 7.21 -12.92
CA ILE A 29 -1.17 6.22 -11.83
C ILE A 29 0.09 6.44 -10.99
N GLN A 30 1.24 6.68 -11.63
CA GLN A 30 2.49 6.97 -10.93
C GLN A 30 2.38 8.24 -10.06
N LYS A 31 1.74 9.29 -10.57
CA LYS A 31 1.50 10.54 -9.83
C LYS A 31 0.53 10.34 -8.66
N LYS A 32 -0.49 9.49 -8.82
CA LYS A 32 -1.39 9.11 -7.71
C LYS A 32 -0.65 8.34 -6.62
N LEU A 33 0.16 7.37 -7.01
CA LEU A 33 0.99 6.57 -6.09
C LEU A 33 1.99 7.43 -5.32
N SER A 34 2.71 8.34 -5.99
CA SER A 34 3.68 9.21 -5.32
C SER A 34 3.01 10.17 -4.34
N ARG A 35 1.83 10.71 -4.68
CA ARG A 35 1.02 11.51 -3.75
C ARG A 35 0.64 10.74 -2.50
N TYR A 36 0.16 9.49 -2.63
CA TYR A 36 -0.19 8.68 -1.48
C TYR A 36 1.02 8.28 -0.64
N SER A 37 2.15 7.95 -1.27
CA SER A 37 3.41 7.67 -0.57
C SER A 37 3.83 8.88 0.27
N ASN A 38 3.89 10.06 -0.33
CA ASN A 38 4.28 11.29 0.35
C ASN A 38 3.31 11.66 1.47
N LEU A 39 1.99 11.56 1.25
CA LEU A 39 0.98 11.81 2.28
C LEU A 39 1.11 10.82 3.45
N SER A 40 1.32 9.53 3.17
CA SER A 40 1.46 8.53 4.24
C SER A 40 2.71 8.77 5.09
N LEU A 41 3.84 9.15 4.49
CA LEU A 41 5.05 9.52 5.23
C LEU A 41 4.86 10.83 6.00
N LEU A 42 4.30 11.85 5.34
CA LEU A 42 4.09 13.17 5.92
C LEU A 42 3.11 13.13 7.10
N CYS A 43 2.12 12.24 7.10
CA CYS A 43 1.22 12.08 8.24
C CYS A 43 1.74 11.06 9.26
N GLY A 44 2.42 10.00 8.81
CA GLY A 44 2.79 8.86 9.65
C GLY A 44 3.92 9.18 10.63
N VAL A 45 4.99 9.81 10.15
CA VAL A 45 6.14 10.19 10.98
C VAL A 45 5.74 11.18 12.07
N PRO A 46 5.11 12.34 11.78
CA PRO A 46 4.70 13.25 12.82
C PRO A 46 3.58 12.69 13.70
N GLY A 47 2.68 11.86 13.18
CA GLY A 47 1.66 11.18 14.01
C GLY A 47 2.28 10.29 15.09
N PHE A 48 3.29 9.50 14.73
CA PHE A 48 4.04 8.66 15.67
C PHE A 48 4.84 9.50 16.69
N LEU A 49 5.46 10.59 16.24
CA LEU A 49 6.19 11.51 17.12
C LEU A 49 5.24 12.21 18.11
N LEU A 50 4.12 12.77 17.63
CA LEU A 50 3.12 13.42 18.49
C LEU A 50 2.56 12.45 19.53
N GLN A 51 2.29 11.20 19.13
CA GLN A 51 1.81 10.18 20.05
C GLN A 51 2.84 9.88 21.15
N SER A 52 4.13 9.80 20.79
CA SER A 52 5.23 9.55 21.74
C SER A 52 5.39 10.71 22.71
N VAL A 53 5.38 11.95 22.22
CA VAL A 53 5.46 13.18 23.04
C VAL A 53 4.23 13.31 23.93
N GLY A 54 3.03 13.08 23.40
CA GLY A 54 1.78 13.15 24.16
C GLY A 54 1.76 12.18 25.33
N ARG A 55 2.28 10.96 25.14
CA ARG A 55 2.43 9.99 26.24
C ARG A 55 3.49 10.41 27.26
N ALA A 56 4.62 10.97 26.84
CA ALA A 56 5.64 11.45 27.75
C ALA A 56 5.17 12.62 28.63
N MET A 57 4.25 13.44 28.11
CA MET A 57 3.65 14.58 28.81
C MET A 57 2.33 14.25 29.53
N ASP A 58 1.89 12.99 29.51
CA ASP A 58 0.59 12.54 30.00
C ASP A 58 -0.60 13.36 29.46
N ASN A 59 -0.46 13.87 28.23
CA ASN A 59 -1.44 14.73 27.57
C ASN A 59 -2.28 13.92 26.58
N ALA A 60 -3.48 13.53 27.01
CA ALA A 60 -4.41 12.74 26.23
C ALA A 60 -4.81 13.40 24.90
N ALA A 61 -4.93 14.73 24.85
CA ALA A 61 -5.34 15.44 23.64
C ALA A 61 -4.28 15.35 22.53
N ILE A 62 -3.00 15.56 22.88
CA ILE A 62 -1.87 15.43 21.94
C ILE A 62 -1.73 13.97 21.49
N SER A 63 -1.88 13.02 22.41
CA SER A 63 -1.85 11.59 22.09
C SER A 63 -2.97 11.19 21.13
N LEU A 64 -4.21 11.67 21.34
CA LEU A 64 -5.34 11.41 20.45
C LEU A 64 -5.13 12.01 19.06
N LEU A 65 -4.60 13.24 18.98
CA LEU A 65 -4.27 13.87 17.71
C LEU A 65 -3.19 13.08 16.95
N GLY A 66 -2.15 12.62 17.65
CA GLY A 66 -1.10 11.75 17.09
C GLY A 66 -1.67 10.45 16.52
N VAL A 67 -2.57 9.80 17.26
CA VAL A 67 -3.28 8.59 16.80
C VAL A 67 -4.09 8.89 15.52
N ALA A 68 -4.85 9.98 15.49
CA ALA A 68 -5.68 10.33 14.33
C ALA A 68 -4.84 10.58 13.07
N LEU A 69 -3.71 11.29 13.20
CA LEU A 69 -2.73 11.49 12.13
C LEU A 69 -2.13 10.16 11.66
N PHE A 70 -1.76 9.29 12.60
CA PHE A 70 -1.18 7.99 12.30
C PHE A 70 -2.19 7.06 11.59
N ILE A 71 -3.46 7.03 12.03
CA ILE A 71 -4.54 6.31 11.33
C ILE A 71 -4.68 6.80 9.89
N THR A 72 -4.70 8.12 9.70
CA THR A 72 -4.83 8.73 8.38
C THR A 72 -3.68 8.31 7.46
N ALA A 73 -2.45 8.27 7.99
CA ALA A 73 -1.29 7.78 7.27
C ALA A 73 -1.44 6.31 6.84
N LEU A 74 -1.93 5.44 7.72
CA LEU A 74 -2.16 4.02 7.41
C LEU A 74 -3.27 3.81 6.38
N VAL A 75 -4.31 4.62 6.40
CA VAL A 75 -5.37 4.58 5.38
C VAL A 75 -4.81 4.94 3.99
N TYR A 76 -3.98 5.98 3.90
CA TYR A 76 -3.31 6.34 2.65
C TYR A 76 -2.31 5.26 2.20
N TYR A 77 -1.60 4.64 3.13
CA TYR A 77 -0.69 3.53 2.85
C TYR A 77 -1.45 2.30 2.31
N ALA A 78 -2.57 1.93 2.93
CA ALA A 78 -3.41 0.81 2.48
C ALA A 78 -4.00 1.06 1.08
N LYS A 79 -4.44 2.30 0.81
CA LYS A 79 -4.89 2.72 -0.54
C LYS A 79 -3.77 2.62 -1.57
N MET A 80 -2.55 3.03 -1.24
CA MET A 80 -1.39 2.90 -2.13
C MET A 80 -1.11 1.44 -2.52
N ARG A 81 -1.39 0.50 -1.61
CA ARG A 81 -1.25 -0.95 -1.83
C ARG A 81 -2.43 -1.58 -2.57
N GLY A 82 -3.41 -0.77 -3.00
CA GLY A 82 -4.59 -1.21 -3.74
C GLY A 82 -5.65 -1.89 -2.87
N ARG A 83 -5.67 -1.62 -1.56
CA ARG A 83 -6.65 -2.17 -0.61
C ARG A 83 -7.62 -1.11 -0.10
N SER A 84 -8.73 -1.56 0.47
CA SER A 84 -9.66 -0.68 1.17
C SER A 84 -9.01 -0.07 2.41
N GLY A 85 -9.38 1.18 2.73
CA GLY A 85 -8.84 1.90 3.90
C GLY A 85 -9.08 1.18 5.23
N ALA A 86 -10.07 0.29 5.29
CA ALA A 86 -10.37 -0.56 6.46
C ALA A 86 -9.17 -1.44 6.88
N TRP A 87 -8.34 -1.89 5.93
CA TRP A 87 -7.12 -2.65 6.25
C TRP A 87 -6.09 -1.82 7.02
N GLY A 88 -6.09 -0.49 6.83
CA GLY A 88 -5.23 0.41 7.60
C GLY A 88 -5.62 0.45 9.09
N ILE A 89 -6.92 0.34 9.39
CA ILE A 89 -7.43 0.31 10.77
C ILE A 89 -7.06 -1.00 11.46
N VAL A 90 -7.18 -2.14 10.77
CA VAL A 90 -6.76 -3.45 11.30
C VAL A 90 -5.27 -3.44 11.65
N GLY A 91 -4.46 -2.77 10.82
CA GLY A 91 -3.04 -2.58 11.08
C GLY A 91 -2.71 -1.75 12.33
N LEU A 92 -3.60 -0.83 12.72
CA LEU A 92 -3.41 0.06 13.86
C LEU A 92 -3.58 -0.67 15.20
N VAL A 93 -4.46 -1.66 15.26
CA VAL A 93 -4.87 -2.31 16.53
C VAL A 93 -3.71 -3.07 17.17
N THR A 94 -2.67 -3.44 16.41
CA THR A 94 -1.49 -4.14 16.93
C THR A 94 -0.21 -3.72 16.20
N CYS A 95 0.94 -3.67 16.90
CA CYS A 95 2.25 -3.56 16.22
C CYS A 95 2.47 -4.69 15.20
N ILE A 96 1.85 -5.85 15.45
CA ILE A 96 1.83 -6.98 14.52
C ILE A 96 1.09 -6.62 13.23
N GLY A 97 -0.01 -5.86 13.32
CA GLY A 97 -0.78 -5.37 12.18
C GLY A 97 0.01 -4.48 11.23
N LEU A 98 0.92 -3.64 11.75
CA LEU A 98 1.87 -2.87 10.95
C LEU A 98 2.87 -3.76 10.21
N ALA A 99 3.44 -4.76 10.90
CA ALA A 99 4.34 -5.73 10.29
C ALA A 99 3.62 -6.53 9.18
N LEU A 100 2.38 -6.96 9.44
CA LEU A 100 1.55 -7.64 8.43
C LEU A 100 1.29 -6.72 7.23
N LEU A 101 0.90 -5.47 7.43
CA LEU A 101 0.69 -4.50 6.34
C LEU A 101 1.94 -4.32 5.47
N TYR A 102 3.13 -4.37 6.07
CA TYR A 102 4.39 -4.30 5.35
C TYR A 102 4.61 -5.52 4.44
N PHE A 103 4.38 -6.74 4.94
CA PHE A 103 4.57 -7.99 4.18
C PHE A 103 3.41 -8.32 3.24
N LEU A 104 2.32 -7.56 3.28
CA LEU A 104 1.13 -7.84 2.51
C LEU A 104 1.37 -7.68 0.98
N PRO A 105 0.85 -8.62 0.17
CA PRO A 105 0.99 -8.56 -1.29
C PRO A 105 0.24 -7.36 -1.86
N LYS A 106 0.85 -6.77 -2.90
CA LYS A 106 0.38 -5.57 -3.60
C LYS A 106 -0.71 -5.95 -4.60
N HIS A 107 -1.73 -5.10 -4.74
CA HIS A 107 -2.73 -5.24 -5.79
C HIS A 107 -2.53 -4.13 -6.82
N CYS A 108 -2.63 -4.47 -8.11
CA CYS A 108 -2.58 -3.48 -9.16
C CYS A 108 -3.81 -2.57 -9.07
N LEU A 109 -3.61 -1.25 -9.11
CA LEU A 109 -4.70 -0.27 -9.06
C LEU A 109 -5.58 -0.28 -10.32
N ASN A 110 -5.09 -0.82 -11.44
CA ASN A 110 -5.85 -0.90 -12.69
C ASN A 110 -6.59 -2.24 -12.84
N CYS A 111 -5.87 -3.36 -12.76
CA CYS A 111 -6.42 -4.68 -13.04
C CYS A 111 -6.70 -5.54 -11.79
N ALA A 112 -6.48 -4.99 -10.58
CA ALA A 112 -6.61 -5.69 -9.30
C ALA A 112 -5.77 -6.98 -9.15
N ALA A 113 -4.88 -7.28 -10.11
CA ALA A 113 -4.04 -8.46 -10.06
C ALA A 113 -3.10 -8.41 -8.85
N LYS A 114 -2.92 -9.57 -8.21
CA LYS A 114 -2.04 -9.75 -7.06
C LYS A 114 -0.60 -9.91 -7.53
N HIS A 115 0.31 -9.10 -6.99
CA HIS A 115 1.74 -9.19 -7.29
C HIS A 115 2.58 -9.36 -6.02
N SER A 116 3.78 -9.92 -6.22
CA SER A 116 4.76 -10.05 -5.15
C SER A 116 5.22 -8.68 -4.64
N TYR A 117 5.64 -8.63 -3.38
CA TYR A 117 6.12 -7.41 -2.74
C TYR A 117 7.25 -6.69 -3.54
N ARG A 118 8.09 -7.46 -4.22
CA ARG A 118 9.27 -6.99 -4.97
C ARG A 118 8.95 -6.48 -6.38
N SER A 119 7.76 -6.75 -6.92
CA SER A 119 7.44 -6.32 -8.28
C SER A 119 7.24 -4.80 -8.37
N LYS A 120 7.87 -4.18 -9.38
CA LYS A 120 7.74 -2.74 -9.69
C LYS A 120 6.65 -2.45 -10.72
N GLY A 121 6.17 -3.47 -11.42
CA GLY A 121 5.18 -3.34 -12.49
C GLY A 121 4.21 -4.52 -12.50
N CYS A 122 3.02 -4.29 -13.01
CA CYS A 122 2.04 -5.35 -13.22
C CYS A 122 2.40 -6.13 -14.48
N ASP A 123 2.64 -7.44 -14.35
CA ASP A 123 2.94 -8.32 -15.49
C ASP A 123 1.74 -8.46 -16.46
N ARG A 124 0.51 -8.17 -16.00
CA ARG A 124 -0.71 -8.25 -16.83
C ARG A 124 -0.95 -6.98 -17.66
N CYS A 125 -0.90 -5.79 -17.05
CA CYS A 125 -1.29 -4.53 -17.70
C CYS A 125 -0.14 -3.53 -17.88
N GLY A 126 1.04 -3.82 -17.35
CA GLY A 126 2.19 -2.93 -17.39
C GLY A 126 2.06 -1.68 -16.51
N ALA A 127 1.03 -1.59 -15.65
CA ALA A 127 0.89 -0.49 -14.70
C ALA A 127 2.06 -0.46 -13.72
N PRO A 128 2.56 0.72 -13.32
CA PRO A 128 3.46 0.83 -12.20
C PRO A 128 2.75 0.37 -10.91
N LEU A 129 3.46 -0.40 -10.09
CA LEU A 129 3.01 -0.77 -8.76
C LEU A 129 3.65 0.17 -7.74
N GLY A 130 2.92 0.51 -6.67
CA GLY A 130 3.47 1.28 -5.56
C GLY A 130 4.71 0.60 -4.99
N SER A 131 5.78 1.36 -4.75
CA SER A 131 7.03 0.89 -4.16
C SER A 131 6.84 0.45 -2.71
#